data_AF-A0AAJ6QRD3-F1
#
_entry.id   AF-A0AAJ6QRD3-F1
#
_cell.length_a   1.000
_cell.length_b   1.000
_cell.length_c   1.000
_cell.angle_alpha   90.00
_cell.angle_beta   90.00
_cell.angle_gamma   90.00
#
_symmetry.space_group_name_H-M   'P 1'
#
loop_
_entity.id
_entity.type
_entity.pdbx_description
1 polymer ?
#
loop_
_entity_poly.entity_id
_entity_poly.type
_entity_poly.pdbx_seq_one_letter_code
_entity_poly.pdbx_strand_id
1 'polypeptide(L)'
;MTCGDDSLPDVVQVLLRFRQGDIAIVSDIENASLQYGIHSDRRTFPRFFWPLGISRDPQALIREFWSPVLDFGIISSPFIHCAGIKHHIGQLAEQYPERSTLLQDIDRNFYMDDLVASANLVSGVREISEFMFDAFSAGGIKLRRWATNDSALASELRKMEKDPDIQIVSDQPDSKFLGLSWNQPSGSLCIGVQSALETLGSNPPSKRTLLGGTAQIFDPLGFISPVTIKAKALLQSLWRQKVSRDDLLVEENLESFKNFADTLGEARGVFVNRNLLASQPVAKKRELRAFCDASMEAFGTVVYIRELLDTGGAEVHFVASKARVAPLESEFSIPRLELV
;
A
#
# COMPACT_ATOMS: atom_id res chain seq x y z
N MET A 1 4.45 -11.77 14.47
CA MET A 1 4.10 -11.30 15.83
C MET A 1 4.74 -9.94 15.98
N THR A 2 3.96 -8.87 15.97
CA THR A 2 4.39 -7.55 16.43
C THR A 2 4.16 -7.50 17.95
N CYS A 3 5.02 -6.81 18.69
CA CYS A 3 4.84 -6.56 20.12
C CYS A 3 4.46 -5.09 20.29
N GLY A 4 3.31 -4.81 20.90
CA GLY A 4 2.70 -3.47 21.00
C GLY A 4 1.29 -3.41 20.40
N ASP A 5 0.53 -2.37 20.74
CA ASP A 5 -0.79 -2.11 20.12
C ASP A 5 -0.61 -1.78 18.63
N ASP A 6 -1.61 -2.13 17.81
CA ASP A 6 -1.58 -1.80 16.38
C ASP A 6 -1.74 -0.29 16.19
N SER A 7 -0.62 0.39 16.04
CA SER A 7 -0.55 1.84 15.86
C SER A 7 -0.64 2.27 14.41
N LEU A 8 -0.65 1.33 13.45
CA LEU A 8 -0.66 1.67 12.03
C LEU A 8 -2.07 2.04 11.58
N PRO A 9 -2.23 3.12 10.79
CA PRO A 9 -3.47 3.38 10.09
C PRO A 9 -3.83 2.22 9.15
N ASP A 10 -5.13 2.02 8.94
CA ASP A 10 -5.61 1.04 7.97
C ASP A 10 -5.09 1.40 6.56
N VAL A 11 -4.39 0.46 5.92
CA VAL A 11 -3.78 0.66 4.59
C VAL A 11 -4.79 1.09 3.53
N VAL A 12 -6.03 0.61 3.61
CA VAL A 12 -7.12 1.01 2.71
C VAL A 12 -7.44 2.48 2.89
N GLN A 13 -7.47 2.98 4.14
CA GLN A 13 -7.71 4.39 4.41
C GLN A 13 -6.58 5.26 3.87
N VAL A 14 -5.32 4.86 4.07
CA VAL A 14 -4.15 5.60 3.55
C VAL A 14 -4.19 5.63 2.02
N LEU A 15 -4.48 4.51 1.37
CA LEU A 15 -4.64 4.43 -0.08
C LEU A 15 -5.81 5.27 -0.60
N LEU A 16 -6.93 5.36 0.13
CA LEU A 16 -8.04 6.24 -0.24
C LEU A 16 -7.67 7.73 -0.11
N ARG A 17 -6.88 8.11 0.90
CA ARG A 17 -6.40 9.49 1.09
C ARG A 17 -5.33 9.89 0.07
N PHE A 18 -4.44 8.96 -0.28
CA PHE A 18 -3.54 9.10 -1.42
C PHE A 18 -4.28 9.41 -2.73
N ARG A 19 -5.54 8.99 -2.81
CA ARG A 19 -6.41 9.15 -3.98
C ARG A 19 -7.34 10.38 -3.93
N GLN A 20 -7.28 11.22 -2.90
CA GLN A 20 -8.25 12.33 -2.74
C GLN A 20 -8.00 13.57 -3.60
N GLY A 21 -6.76 13.90 -3.95
CA GLY A 21 -6.44 15.14 -4.68
C GLY A 21 -5.84 14.92 -6.08
N ASP A 22 -5.86 15.95 -6.93
CA ASP A 22 -5.22 15.97 -8.25
C ASP A 22 -3.70 15.74 -8.20
N ILE A 23 -3.06 16.23 -7.14
CA ILE A 23 -1.63 16.09 -6.91
C ILE A 23 -1.45 15.29 -5.64
N ALA A 24 -0.61 14.26 -5.72
CA ALA A 24 -0.15 13.51 -4.56
C ALA A 24 1.36 13.64 -4.45
N ILE A 25 1.82 13.73 -3.21
CA ILE A 25 3.23 13.60 -2.87
C ILE A 25 3.37 12.52 -1.80
N VAL A 26 4.34 11.65 -2.00
CA VAL A 26 4.71 10.61 -1.03
C VAL A 26 6.15 10.81 -0.64
N SER A 27 6.49 10.54 0.61
CA SER A 27 7.85 10.61 1.11
C SER A 27 8.20 9.39 1.94
N ASP A 28 9.42 8.90 1.80
CA ASP A 28 9.99 7.78 2.55
C ASP A 28 10.92 8.29 3.66
N ILE A 29 10.72 7.79 4.89
CA ILE A 29 11.57 8.05 6.04
C ILE A 29 12.79 7.15 5.96
N GLU A 30 13.97 7.76 5.87
CA GLU A 30 15.21 7.01 5.74
C GLU A 30 15.55 6.25 7.02
N ASN A 31 15.89 4.95 6.89
CA ASN A 31 16.48 4.19 7.99
C ASN A 31 15.67 4.34 9.28
N ALA A 32 14.34 4.30 9.13
CA ALA A 32 13.38 4.86 10.05
C ALA A 32 13.57 4.40 11.50
N SER A 33 13.92 3.13 11.71
CA SER A 33 14.21 2.58 13.03
C SER A 33 15.58 2.99 13.59
N LEU A 34 16.62 3.13 12.77
CA LEU A 34 17.98 3.47 13.20
C LEU A 34 18.10 4.89 13.76
N GLN A 35 17.11 5.74 13.55
CA GLN A 35 17.05 7.10 14.10
C GLN A 35 16.72 7.12 15.61
N TYR A 36 16.27 5.98 16.17
CA TYR A 36 15.88 5.89 17.57
C TYR A 36 17.00 5.30 18.44
N GLY A 37 17.47 6.10 19.40
CA GLY A 37 18.44 5.64 20.38
C GLY A 37 17.81 4.67 21.39
N ILE A 38 18.48 3.54 21.65
CA ILE A 38 18.11 2.63 22.74
C ILE A 38 18.68 3.20 24.05
N HIS A 39 17.84 3.24 25.09
CA HIS A 39 18.25 3.63 26.45
C HIS A 39 19.47 2.82 26.91
N SER A 40 20.44 3.46 27.57
CA SER A 40 21.73 2.84 27.96
C SER A 40 21.57 1.47 28.59
N ASP A 41 20.62 1.35 29.52
CA ASP A 41 20.37 0.14 30.31
C ASP A 41 19.78 -1.01 29.49
N ARG A 42 19.27 -0.72 28.30
CA ARG A 42 18.69 -1.69 27.36
C ARG A 42 19.62 -2.05 26.21
N ARG A 43 20.74 -1.34 26.01
CA ARG A 43 21.73 -1.63 24.94
C ARG A 43 22.40 -2.99 25.10
N THR A 44 22.28 -3.62 26.27
CA THR A 44 22.76 -4.99 26.48
C THR A 44 21.93 -6.07 25.78
N PHE A 45 20.70 -5.78 25.35
CA PHE A 45 19.81 -6.78 24.76
C PHE A 45 20.02 -6.99 23.25
N PRO A 46 20.25 -5.97 22.40
CA PRO A 46 20.56 -6.17 20.98
C PRO A 46 22.04 -6.51 20.78
N ARG A 47 22.52 -7.57 21.42
CA ARG A 47 23.89 -8.07 21.29
C ARG A 47 23.98 -9.14 20.22
N PHE A 48 25.07 -9.11 19.46
CA PHE A 48 25.36 -10.13 18.46
C PHE A 48 26.85 -10.39 18.36
N PHE A 49 27.20 -11.58 17.89
CA PHE A 49 28.58 -11.97 17.63
C PHE A 49 28.85 -11.91 16.14
N TRP A 50 29.95 -11.25 15.74
CA TRP A 50 30.34 -11.15 14.34
C TRP A 50 31.84 -11.38 14.15
N PRO A 51 32.25 -12.30 13.25
CA PRO A 51 33.65 -12.47 12.88
C PRO A 51 34.07 -11.41 11.85
N LEU A 52 34.81 -10.40 12.29
CA LEU A 52 35.27 -9.32 11.42
C LEU A 52 36.25 -9.86 10.36
N GLY A 53 35.84 -9.81 9.09
CA GLY A 53 36.68 -10.23 7.96
C GLY A 53 36.48 -11.69 7.53
N ILE A 54 35.42 -12.38 7.97
CA ILE A 54 35.14 -13.78 7.61
C ILE A 54 35.10 -14.06 6.10
N SER A 55 34.77 -13.05 5.29
CA SER A 55 34.79 -13.16 3.83
C SER A 55 36.19 -13.34 3.24
N ARG A 56 37.24 -13.00 3.98
CA ARG A 56 38.66 -13.12 3.58
C ARG A 56 39.42 -14.15 4.40
N ASP A 57 39.00 -14.37 5.64
CA ASP A 57 39.62 -15.34 6.56
C ASP A 57 38.54 -16.16 7.28
N PRO A 58 38.37 -17.46 6.92
CA PRO A 58 37.45 -18.36 7.61
C PRO A 58 37.75 -18.56 9.11
N GLN A 59 38.94 -18.19 9.58
CA GLN A 59 39.36 -18.24 10.99
C GLN A 59 39.27 -16.88 11.68
N ALA A 60 38.58 -15.89 11.07
CA ALA A 60 38.41 -14.56 11.64
C ALA A 60 37.85 -14.62 13.07
N LEU A 61 38.46 -13.84 13.97
CA LEU A 61 38.10 -13.81 15.38
C LEU A 61 36.66 -13.28 15.57
N ILE A 62 35.84 -14.06 16.26
CA ILE A 62 34.50 -13.66 16.67
C ILE A 62 34.60 -12.54 17.71
N ARG A 63 33.86 -11.45 17.48
CA ARG A 63 33.75 -10.31 18.42
C ARG A 63 32.31 -10.06 18.79
N GLU A 64 32.09 -9.59 20.00
CA GLU A 64 30.79 -9.15 20.50
C GLU A 64 30.54 -7.70 20.09
N PHE A 65 29.33 -7.44 19.60
CA PHE A 65 28.83 -6.11 19.25
C PHE A 65 27.46 -5.90 19.91
N TRP A 66 27.07 -4.65 20.07
CA TRP A 66 25.72 -4.26 20.47
C TRP A 66 25.29 -3.03 19.70
N SER A 67 23.99 -2.92 19.43
CA SER A 67 23.44 -1.75 18.75
C SER A 67 22.98 -0.69 19.76
N PRO A 68 23.46 0.56 19.68
CA PRO A 68 22.97 1.66 20.49
C PRO A 68 21.66 2.25 19.96
N VAL A 69 21.21 1.81 18.80
CA VAL A 69 20.00 2.26 18.10
C VAL A 69 19.07 1.08 17.85
N LEU A 70 17.82 1.39 17.54
CA LEU A 70 16.80 0.40 17.25
C LEU A 70 17.08 -0.26 15.89
N ASP A 71 17.72 -1.43 15.96
CA ASP A 71 18.20 -2.17 14.79
C ASP A 71 17.10 -2.97 14.07
N PHE A 72 17.41 -3.41 12.86
CA PHE A 72 16.56 -4.29 12.07
C PHE A 72 16.39 -5.65 12.75
N GLY A 73 15.23 -6.28 12.53
CA GLY A 73 14.92 -7.61 13.08
C GLY A 73 14.49 -7.62 14.56
N ILE A 74 14.54 -6.48 15.25
CA ILE A 74 13.91 -6.35 16.58
C ILE A 74 12.38 -6.32 16.40
N ILE A 75 11.69 -7.26 17.05
CA ILE A 75 10.24 -7.47 16.90
C ILE A 75 9.41 -6.21 17.26
N SER A 76 9.88 -5.40 18.21
CA SER A 76 9.23 -4.15 18.63
C SER A 76 9.64 -2.93 17.79
N SER A 77 10.57 -3.07 16.85
CA SER A 77 11.11 -1.94 16.09
C SER A 77 10.06 -1.17 15.29
N PRO A 78 9.17 -1.84 14.52
CA PRO A 78 8.12 -1.13 13.78
C PRO A 78 7.16 -0.36 14.70
N PHE A 79 6.79 -0.94 15.85
CA PHE A 79 5.92 -0.29 16.83
C PHE A 79 6.59 0.95 17.42
N ILE A 80 7.85 0.84 17.86
CA ILE A 80 8.59 1.97 18.44
C ILE A 80 8.78 3.08 17.40
N HIS A 81 9.09 2.72 16.15
CA HIS A 81 9.19 3.68 15.05
C HIS A 81 7.87 4.46 14.89
N CYS A 82 6.75 3.74 14.76
CA CYS A 82 5.43 4.37 14.62
C CYS A 82 5.08 5.25 15.82
N ALA A 83 5.31 4.77 17.04
CA ALA A 83 5.05 5.53 18.26
C ALA A 83 5.90 6.81 18.33
N GLY A 84 7.15 6.74 17.88
CA GLY A 84 8.06 7.88 17.79
C GLY A 84 7.59 8.94 16.80
N ILE A 85 7.17 8.54 15.60
CA ILE A 85 6.61 9.47 14.61
C ILE A 85 5.33 10.13 15.14
N LYS A 86 4.42 9.37 15.73
CA LYS A 86 3.20 9.92 16.34
C LYS A 86 3.51 10.88 17.49
N HIS A 87 4.50 10.56 18.31
CA HIS A 87 4.95 11.46 19.37
C HIS A 87 5.48 12.78 18.80
N HIS A 88 6.32 12.72 17.76
CA HIS A 88 6.84 13.89 17.06
C HIS A 88 5.71 14.75 16.47
N ILE A 89 4.75 14.13 15.77
CA ILE A 89 3.58 14.83 15.24
C ILE A 89 2.75 15.47 16.36
N GLY A 90 2.59 14.80 17.50
CA GLY A 90 1.92 15.35 18.68
C GLY A 90 2.62 16.59 19.23
N GLN A 91 3.96 16.56 19.34
CA GLN A 91 4.75 17.71 19.77
C GLN A 91 4.65 18.87 18.78
N LEU A 92 4.68 18.58 17.47
CA LEU A 92 4.45 19.59 16.44
C LEU A 92 3.05 20.21 16.56
N ALA A 93 2.03 19.45 16.95
CA ALA A 93 0.66 19.96 17.08
C ALA A 93 0.52 20.90 18.29
N GLU A 94 1.29 20.68 19.35
CA GLU A 94 1.40 21.60 20.49
C GLU A 94 2.19 22.87 20.12
N GLN A 95 3.26 22.73 19.33
CA GLN A 95 4.13 23.83 18.92
C GLN A 95 3.49 24.72 17.84
N TYR A 96 2.71 24.14 16.94
CA TYR A 96 2.04 24.80 15.81
C TYR A 96 0.51 24.55 15.84
N PRO A 97 -0.23 25.09 16.83
CA PRO A 97 -1.67 24.86 16.95
C PRO A 97 -2.46 25.26 15.70
N GLU A 98 -1.98 26.25 14.95
CA GLU A 98 -2.57 26.71 13.69
C GLU A 98 -2.47 25.67 12.57
N ARG A 99 -1.54 24.71 12.67
CA ARG A 99 -1.35 23.61 11.72
C ARG A 99 -1.94 22.28 12.20
N SER A 100 -2.73 22.28 13.29
CA SER A 100 -3.27 21.06 13.89
C SER A 100 -4.03 20.18 12.89
N THR A 101 -4.83 20.77 11.99
CA THR A 101 -5.56 20.02 10.96
C THR A 101 -4.61 19.28 10.01
N LEU A 102 -3.55 19.96 9.53
CA LEU A 102 -2.54 19.36 8.67
C LEU A 102 -1.82 18.21 9.39
N LEU A 103 -1.42 18.42 10.64
CA LEU A 103 -0.73 17.41 11.44
C LEU A 103 -1.61 16.19 11.74
N GLN A 104 -2.91 16.39 11.96
CA GLN A 104 -3.88 15.29 12.06
C GLN A 104 -4.01 14.50 10.75
N ASP A 105 -3.98 15.18 9.61
CA ASP A 105 -3.99 14.51 8.31
C ASP A 105 -2.69 13.74 8.07
N ILE A 106 -1.54 14.30 8.43
CA ILE A 106 -0.23 13.62 8.38
C ILE A 106 -0.24 12.36 9.26
N ASP A 107 -0.71 12.44 10.51
CA ASP A 107 -0.82 11.27 11.42
C ASP A 107 -1.69 10.15 10.83
N ARG A 108 -2.77 10.52 10.13
CA ARG A 108 -3.69 9.58 9.48
C ARG A 108 -3.16 9.01 8.16
N ASN A 109 -2.19 9.70 7.55
CA ASN A 109 -1.59 9.36 6.26
C ASN A 109 -0.25 8.64 6.40
N PHE A 110 0.32 8.62 7.61
CA PHE A 110 1.56 7.92 7.88
C PHE A 110 1.36 6.39 7.89
N TYR A 111 2.17 5.66 7.14
CA TYR A 111 2.12 4.20 7.09
C TYR A 111 3.52 3.60 7.10
N MET A 112 3.90 3.01 8.24
CA MET A 112 5.25 2.48 8.50
C MET A 112 6.35 3.52 8.27
N ASP A 113 6.92 3.60 7.08
CA ASP A 113 7.99 4.56 6.74
C ASP A 113 7.51 5.58 5.68
N ASP A 114 6.30 5.41 5.15
CA ASP A 114 5.71 6.27 4.12
C ASP A 114 4.85 7.38 4.73
N LEU A 115 5.06 8.62 4.27
CA LEU A 115 4.17 9.76 4.47
C LEU A 115 3.47 10.09 3.16
N VAL A 116 2.16 10.36 3.19
CA VAL A 116 1.42 10.80 2.01
C VAL A 116 0.66 12.09 2.26
N ALA A 117 0.64 12.96 1.27
CA ALA A 117 -0.27 14.08 1.20
C ALA A 117 -0.87 14.15 -0.22
N SER A 118 -2.13 14.57 -0.31
CA SER A 118 -2.74 14.90 -1.60
C SER A 118 -3.57 16.16 -1.49
N ALA A 119 -3.53 16.98 -2.54
CA ALA A 119 -4.35 18.18 -2.64
C ALA A 119 -4.68 18.49 -4.11
N ASN A 120 -5.65 19.37 -4.29
CA ASN A 120 -6.13 19.79 -5.60
C ASN A 120 -5.32 20.94 -6.21
N LEU A 121 -4.52 21.63 -5.39
CA LEU A 121 -3.72 22.78 -5.82
C LEU A 121 -2.25 22.51 -5.52
N VAL A 122 -1.38 22.85 -6.47
CA VAL A 122 0.08 22.78 -6.32
C VAL A 122 0.53 23.53 -5.08
N SER A 123 -0.05 24.72 -4.81
CA SER A 123 0.29 25.52 -3.64
C SER A 123 0.02 24.80 -2.32
N GLY A 124 -1.08 24.05 -2.25
CA GLY A 124 -1.42 23.27 -1.06
C GLY A 124 -0.42 22.14 -0.82
N VAL A 125 -0.07 21.37 -1.85
CA VAL A 125 0.93 20.29 -1.71
C VAL A 125 2.32 20.88 -1.40
N ARG A 126 2.67 22.02 -1.99
CA ARG A 126 3.94 22.70 -1.73
C ARG A 126 4.08 23.11 -0.27
N GLU A 127 3.08 23.81 0.27
CA GLU A 127 3.07 24.26 1.67
C GLU A 127 3.21 23.07 2.65
N ILE A 128 2.51 21.98 2.36
CA ILE A 128 2.60 20.74 3.14
C ILE A 128 4.02 20.15 3.05
N SER A 129 4.59 20.12 1.85
CA SER A 129 5.93 19.56 1.63
C SER A 129 7.00 20.35 2.37
N GLU A 130 7.02 21.67 2.20
CA GLU A 130 7.96 22.58 2.88
C GLU A 130 7.86 22.44 4.40
N PHE A 131 6.63 22.40 4.94
CA PHE A 131 6.43 22.19 6.37
C PHE A 131 6.96 20.84 6.84
N MET A 132 6.67 19.76 6.12
CA MET A 132 7.13 18.42 6.48
C MET A 132 8.65 18.32 6.44
N PHE A 133 9.31 18.93 5.44
CA PHE A 133 10.77 19.01 5.39
C PHE A 133 11.36 19.62 6.67
N ASP A 134 10.93 20.83 7.01
CA ASP A 134 11.48 21.57 8.14
C ASP A 134 11.12 20.88 9.47
N ALA A 135 9.86 20.48 9.64
CA ALA A 135 9.34 19.95 10.89
C ALA A 135 9.91 18.57 11.23
N PHE A 136 10.06 17.67 10.25
CA PHE A 136 10.66 16.35 10.48
C PHE A 136 12.17 16.45 10.64
N SER A 137 12.85 17.30 9.84
CA SER A 137 14.29 17.53 9.98
C SER A 137 14.66 18.09 11.36
N ALA A 138 13.86 19.01 11.91
CA ALA A 138 14.03 19.52 13.26
C ALA A 138 13.92 18.43 14.35
N GLY A 139 13.12 17.38 14.10
CA GLY A 139 13.01 16.19 14.95
C GLY A 139 14.15 15.17 14.75
N GLY A 140 15.12 15.45 13.88
CA GLY A 140 16.14 14.49 13.47
C GLY A 140 15.62 13.41 12.52
N ILE A 141 14.40 13.56 11.99
CA ILE A 141 13.76 12.62 11.09
C ILE A 141 13.98 13.03 9.65
N LYS A 142 14.78 12.24 8.93
CA LYS A 142 15.13 12.53 7.54
C LYS A 142 14.15 11.93 6.55
N LEU A 143 13.51 12.80 5.76
CA LEU A 143 12.63 12.46 4.64
C LEU A 143 13.44 12.45 3.34
N ARG A 144 13.94 11.26 2.92
CA ARG A 144 14.92 11.19 1.83
C ARG A 144 14.34 11.12 0.45
N ARG A 145 13.23 10.40 0.25
CA ARG A 145 12.73 10.13 -1.10
C ARG A 145 11.33 10.64 -1.25
N TRP A 146 11.19 11.67 -2.05
CA TRP A 146 9.92 12.30 -2.38
C TRP A 146 9.50 11.93 -3.79
N ALA A 147 8.24 11.60 -3.99
CA ALA A 147 7.70 11.23 -5.28
C ALA A 147 6.35 11.92 -5.50
N THR A 148 6.17 12.53 -6.67
CA THR A 148 4.94 13.26 -7.03
C THR A 148 4.50 12.98 -8.46
N ASN A 149 3.19 13.11 -8.74
CA ASN A 149 2.66 13.12 -10.11
C ASN A 149 2.69 14.50 -10.79
N ASP A 150 3.26 15.53 -10.15
CA ASP A 150 3.40 16.87 -10.72
C ASP A 150 4.88 17.22 -10.94
N SER A 151 5.30 17.32 -12.21
CA SER A 151 6.69 17.57 -12.58
C SER A 151 7.15 19.01 -12.31
N ALA A 152 6.23 19.97 -12.32
CA ALA A 152 6.52 21.36 -11.99
C ALA A 152 6.85 21.50 -10.50
N LEU A 153 6.01 20.91 -9.63
CA LEU A 153 6.24 20.82 -8.20
C LEU A 153 7.57 20.11 -7.89
N ALA A 154 7.85 18.98 -8.54
CA ALA A 154 9.13 18.30 -8.36
C ALA A 154 10.33 19.19 -8.73
N SER A 155 10.23 19.95 -9.83
CA SER A 155 11.27 20.91 -10.25
C SER A 155 11.47 22.04 -9.24
N GLU A 156 10.40 22.52 -8.62
CA GLU A 156 10.47 23.55 -7.57
C GLU A 156 11.08 23.02 -6.28
N LEU A 157 10.62 21.86 -5.80
CA LEU A 157 11.17 21.23 -4.60
C LEU A 157 12.67 20.95 -4.75
N ARG A 158 13.11 20.48 -5.93
CA ARG A 158 14.56 20.28 -6.22
C ARG A 158 15.38 21.55 -6.16
N LYS A 159 14.79 22.73 -6.40
CA LYS A 159 15.50 24.01 -6.31
C LYS A 159 15.59 24.52 -4.86
N MET A 160 14.62 24.16 -4.03
CA MET A 160 14.58 24.54 -2.63
C MET A 160 15.45 23.63 -1.77
N GLU A 161 15.50 22.35 -2.13
CA GLU A 161 16.29 21.35 -1.43
C GLU A 161 17.79 21.57 -1.65
N LYS A 162 18.54 21.55 -0.55
CA LYS A 162 19.99 21.78 -0.51
C LYS A 162 20.76 20.53 -0.14
N ASP A 163 20.09 19.54 0.48
CA ASP A 163 20.69 18.28 0.85
C ASP A 163 20.81 17.37 -0.41
N PRO A 164 22.03 17.05 -0.86
CA PRO A 164 22.23 16.19 -2.03
C PRO A 164 21.76 14.74 -1.79
N ASP A 165 21.54 14.34 -0.53
CA ASP A 165 21.05 13.02 -0.17
C ASP A 165 19.53 12.86 -0.36
N ILE A 166 18.80 13.96 -0.56
CA ILE A 166 17.35 13.96 -0.77
C ILE A 166 17.03 13.82 -2.26
N GLN A 167 16.29 12.76 -2.59
CA GLN A 167 15.83 12.45 -3.93
C GLN A 167 14.39 12.89 -4.11
N ILE A 168 14.16 13.78 -5.08
CA ILE A 168 12.81 14.18 -5.49
C ILE A 168 12.57 13.65 -6.89
N VAL A 169 11.60 12.76 -7.06
CA VAL A 169 11.29 12.08 -8.33
C VAL A 169 9.90 12.44 -8.84
N SER A 170 9.78 12.54 -10.16
CA SER A 170 8.55 12.74 -10.92
C SER A 170 8.65 11.96 -12.23
N ASP A 171 7.54 11.91 -12.97
CA ASP A 171 7.49 11.37 -14.32
C ASP A 171 7.91 9.89 -14.42
N GLN A 172 7.78 9.14 -13.32
CA GLN A 172 8.09 7.71 -13.27
C GLN A 172 6.84 6.90 -13.61
N PRO A 173 6.79 6.21 -14.77
CA PRO A 173 5.64 5.38 -15.13
C PRO A 173 5.54 4.09 -14.30
N ASP A 174 6.65 3.63 -13.74
CA ASP A 174 6.79 2.38 -13.00
C ASP A 174 6.99 2.61 -11.49
N SER A 175 6.56 3.76 -10.96
CA SER A 175 6.62 4.04 -9.53
C SER A 175 5.71 3.09 -8.75
N LYS A 176 5.94 2.99 -7.44
CA LYS A 176 5.11 2.20 -6.53
C LYS A 176 4.76 3.00 -5.30
N PHE A 177 3.58 2.74 -4.75
CA PHE A 177 3.17 3.26 -3.46
C PHE A 177 2.37 2.18 -2.72
N LEU A 178 2.82 1.81 -1.52
CA LEU A 178 2.21 0.76 -0.68
C LEU A 178 1.89 -0.52 -1.47
N GLY A 179 2.79 -0.95 -2.36
CA GLY A 179 2.62 -2.17 -3.17
C GLY A 179 1.76 -2.02 -4.44
N LEU A 180 1.06 -0.90 -4.65
CA LEU A 180 0.38 -0.59 -5.91
C LEU A 180 1.36 0.02 -6.91
N SER A 181 1.19 -0.28 -8.20
CA SER A 181 1.90 0.43 -9.25
C SER A 181 1.24 1.79 -9.47
N TRP A 182 2.05 2.85 -9.48
CA TRP A 182 1.63 4.22 -9.67
C TRP A 182 2.35 4.84 -10.86
N ASN A 183 1.59 5.09 -11.93
CA ASN A 183 2.10 5.78 -13.09
C ASN A 183 1.96 7.29 -12.86
N GLN A 184 3.08 7.95 -12.54
CA GLN A 184 3.09 9.37 -12.21
C GLN A 184 2.63 10.26 -13.38
N PRO A 185 3.09 10.08 -14.63
CA PRO A 185 2.65 10.92 -15.75
C PRO A 185 1.14 10.91 -15.99
N SER A 186 0.50 9.75 -15.93
CA SER A 186 -0.95 9.61 -16.16
C SER A 186 -1.79 9.77 -14.89
N GLY A 187 -1.17 9.73 -13.71
CA GLY A 187 -1.87 9.67 -12.43
C GLY A 187 -2.68 8.38 -12.23
N SER A 188 -2.41 7.30 -12.97
CA SER A 188 -3.15 6.04 -12.85
C SER A 188 -2.50 5.05 -11.89
N LEU A 189 -3.32 4.15 -11.34
CA LEU A 189 -2.92 3.04 -10.49
C LEU A 189 -3.27 1.70 -11.17
N CYS A 190 -2.42 0.70 -10.97
CA CYS A 190 -2.71 -0.68 -11.39
C CYS A 190 -2.09 -1.70 -10.42
N ILE A 191 -2.52 -2.96 -10.55
CA ILE A 191 -2.02 -4.07 -9.72
C ILE A 191 -0.82 -4.73 -10.41
N GLY A 192 0.28 -4.87 -9.66
CA GLY A 192 1.44 -5.62 -10.12
C GLY A 192 1.17 -7.12 -10.12
N VAL A 193 0.85 -7.68 -11.30
CA VAL A 193 0.51 -9.12 -11.45
C VAL A 193 1.66 -9.97 -12.03
N GLN A 194 2.79 -9.37 -12.36
CA GLN A 194 3.87 -10.05 -13.08
C GLN A 194 4.44 -11.26 -12.33
N SER A 195 4.78 -11.12 -11.05
CA SER A 195 5.30 -12.23 -10.24
C SER A 195 4.29 -13.36 -10.09
N ALA A 196 3.00 -13.01 -9.95
CA ALA A 196 1.91 -14.00 -9.90
C ALA A 196 1.85 -14.81 -11.19
N LEU A 197 1.94 -14.15 -12.35
CA LEU A 197 1.92 -14.80 -13.66
C LEU A 197 3.14 -15.67 -13.91
N GLU A 198 4.33 -15.25 -13.46
CA GLU A 198 5.54 -16.08 -13.48
C GLU A 198 5.34 -17.34 -12.65
N THR A 199 4.82 -17.21 -11.42
CA THR A 199 4.53 -18.36 -10.55
C THR A 199 3.54 -19.32 -11.19
N LEU A 200 2.47 -18.80 -11.81
CA LEU A 200 1.42 -19.58 -12.47
C LEU A 200 1.88 -20.25 -13.76
N GLY A 201 2.82 -19.63 -14.49
CA GLY A 201 3.31 -20.14 -15.78
C GLY A 201 4.54 -21.03 -15.70
N SER A 202 5.42 -20.86 -14.71
CA SER A 202 6.69 -21.60 -14.61
C SER A 202 6.56 -22.97 -13.92
N ASN A 203 5.47 -23.24 -13.21
CA ASN A 203 5.27 -24.47 -12.47
C ASN A 203 4.11 -25.29 -13.04
N PRO A 204 4.10 -26.63 -12.88
CA PRO A 204 2.95 -27.44 -13.25
C PRO A 204 1.67 -26.92 -12.55
N PRO A 205 0.51 -26.88 -13.26
CA PRO A 205 -0.76 -26.48 -12.67
C PRO A 205 -1.11 -27.41 -11.50
N SER A 206 -1.06 -26.87 -10.30
CA SER A 206 -1.36 -27.57 -9.04
C SER A 206 -2.04 -26.60 -8.08
N LYS A 207 -2.66 -27.14 -7.03
CA LYS A 207 -3.22 -26.31 -5.95
C LYS A 207 -2.14 -25.42 -5.29
N ARG A 208 -0.89 -25.91 -5.20
CA ARG A 208 0.26 -25.12 -4.71
C ARG A 208 0.54 -23.92 -5.59
N THR A 209 0.61 -24.14 -6.89
CA THR A 209 0.92 -23.11 -7.88
C THR A 209 -0.17 -22.03 -7.88
N LEU A 210 -1.44 -22.44 -7.85
CA LEU A 210 -2.58 -21.53 -7.77
C LEU A 210 -2.54 -20.67 -6.51
N LEU A 211 -2.31 -21.29 -5.35
CA LEU A 211 -2.22 -20.60 -4.07
C LEU A 211 -1.04 -19.63 -4.05
N GLY A 212 0.14 -20.05 -4.54
CA GLY A 212 1.35 -19.23 -4.60
C GLY A 212 1.17 -18.00 -5.49
N GLY A 213 0.64 -18.19 -6.70
CA GLY A 213 0.37 -17.08 -7.62
C GLY A 213 -0.69 -16.11 -7.06
N THR A 214 -1.77 -16.64 -6.48
CA THR A 214 -2.85 -15.81 -5.92
C THR A 214 -2.37 -15.00 -4.70
N ALA A 215 -1.53 -15.59 -3.84
CA ALA A 215 -0.99 -14.92 -2.66
C ALA A 215 -0.04 -13.75 -2.99
N GLN A 216 0.53 -13.72 -4.20
CA GLN A 216 1.39 -12.63 -4.66
C GLN A 216 0.60 -11.44 -5.22
N ILE A 217 -0.73 -11.55 -5.35
CA ILE A 217 -1.58 -10.47 -5.84
C ILE A 217 -1.98 -9.58 -4.66
N PHE A 218 -1.38 -8.39 -4.59
CA PHE A 218 -1.71 -7.38 -3.61
C PHE A 218 -2.74 -6.39 -4.19
N ASP A 219 -4.02 -6.59 -3.87
CA ASP A 219 -5.14 -5.76 -4.34
C ASP A 219 -6.03 -5.27 -3.17
N PRO A 220 -5.52 -4.35 -2.33
CA PRO A 220 -6.22 -3.87 -1.14
C PRO A 220 -7.51 -3.08 -1.43
N LEU A 221 -7.59 -2.43 -2.60
CA LEU A 221 -8.76 -1.67 -3.04
C LEU A 221 -9.71 -2.46 -3.96
N GLY A 222 -9.34 -3.68 -4.35
CA GLY A 222 -10.18 -4.52 -5.20
C GLY A 222 -10.29 -4.05 -6.65
N PHE A 223 -9.22 -3.50 -7.25
CA PHE A 223 -9.23 -3.08 -8.66
C PHE A 223 -9.52 -4.24 -9.61
N ILE A 224 -9.08 -5.45 -9.24
CA ILE A 224 -9.23 -6.66 -10.03
C ILE A 224 -9.93 -7.76 -9.22
N SER A 225 -10.81 -7.37 -8.29
CA SER A 225 -11.59 -8.32 -7.49
C SER A 225 -12.39 -9.34 -8.34
N PRO A 226 -12.93 -9.00 -9.54
CA PRO A 226 -13.60 -9.98 -10.41
C PRO A 226 -12.64 -11.02 -11.00
N VAL A 227 -11.34 -10.74 -11.03
CA VAL A 227 -10.31 -11.67 -11.49
C VAL A 227 -9.84 -12.55 -10.33
N THR A 228 -9.52 -11.93 -9.19
CA THR A 228 -9.00 -12.66 -8.02
C THR A 228 -10.05 -13.57 -7.37
N ILE A 229 -11.34 -13.27 -7.51
CA ILE A 229 -12.41 -14.13 -6.99
C ILE A 229 -12.45 -15.49 -7.70
N LYS A 230 -12.14 -15.56 -9.00
CA LYS A 230 -12.06 -16.83 -9.76
C LYS A 230 -11.04 -17.79 -9.15
N ALA A 231 -9.86 -17.28 -8.80
CA ALA A 231 -8.83 -18.11 -8.15
C ALA A 231 -9.25 -18.59 -6.76
N LYS A 232 -9.90 -17.71 -5.98
CA LYS A 232 -10.41 -18.08 -4.65
C LYS A 232 -11.51 -19.15 -4.74
N ALA A 233 -12.43 -19.02 -5.71
CA ALA A 233 -13.48 -19.99 -5.95
C ALA A 233 -12.90 -21.35 -6.38
N LEU A 234 -11.92 -21.35 -7.31
CA LEU A 234 -11.20 -22.55 -7.71
C LEU A 234 -10.45 -23.21 -6.53
N LEU A 235 -9.74 -22.43 -5.71
CA LEU A 235 -9.09 -22.94 -4.49
C LEU A 235 -10.10 -23.60 -3.55
N GLN A 236 -11.27 -22.97 -3.36
CA GLN A 236 -12.35 -23.53 -2.57
C GLN A 236 -12.86 -24.87 -3.13
N SER A 237 -13.08 -24.96 -4.44
CA SER A 237 -13.46 -26.18 -5.13
C SER A 237 -12.43 -27.30 -4.96
N LEU A 238 -11.14 -27.00 -5.16
CA LEU A 238 -10.05 -27.96 -4.99
C LEU A 238 -9.94 -28.49 -3.55
N TRP A 239 -10.22 -27.67 -2.54
CA TRP A 239 -10.30 -28.14 -1.15
C TRP A 239 -11.48 -29.10 -0.94
N ARG A 240 -12.66 -28.81 -1.50
CA ARG A 240 -13.83 -29.71 -1.41
C ARG A 240 -13.55 -31.07 -2.06
N GLN A 241 -12.90 -31.05 -3.22
CA GLN A 241 -12.51 -32.25 -3.97
C GLN A 241 -11.35 -33.03 -3.31
N LYS A 242 -10.75 -32.49 -2.23
CA LYS A 242 -9.60 -33.08 -1.52
C LYS A 242 -8.37 -33.34 -2.42
N VAL A 243 -8.19 -32.54 -3.47
CA VAL A 243 -7.00 -32.56 -4.32
C VAL A 243 -5.78 -32.26 -3.46
N SER A 244 -4.68 -33.02 -3.55
CA SER A 244 -3.48 -32.73 -2.78
C SER A 244 -2.83 -31.41 -3.22
N ARG A 245 -1.90 -30.89 -2.41
CA ARG A 245 -1.25 -29.61 -2.72
C ARG A 245 -0.38 -29.72 -3.99
N ASP A 246 0.27 -30.86 -4.20
CA ASP A 246 1.21 -31.13 -5.31
C ASP A 246 0.57 -31.82 -6.52
N ASP A 247 -0.66 -32.32 -6.39
CA ASP A 247 -1.31 -33.03 -7.49
C ASP A 247 -1.53 -32.11 -8.69
N LEU A 248 -1.33 -32.67 -9.88
CA LEU A 248 -1.61 -31.98 -11.13
C LEU A 248 -3.12 -31.77 -11.28
N LEU A 249 -3.50 -30.56 -11.66
CA LEU A 249 -4.88 -30.27 -12.04
C LEU A 249 -5.18 -30.91 -13.39
N VAL A 250 -6.37 -31.50 -13.50
CA VAL A 250 -6.85 -32.18 -14.71
C VAL A 250 -8.25 -31.66 -15.08
N GLU A 251 -8.66 -31.90 -16.32
CA GLU A 251 -10.02 -31.63 -16.82
C GLU A 251 -10.49 -30.19 -16.50
N GLU A 252 -11.66 -30.04 -15.89
CA GLU A 252 -12.30 -28.75 -15.57
C GLU A 252 -11.45 -27.87 -14.64
N ASN A 253 -10.71 -28.48 -13.69
CA ASN A 253 -9.84 -27.74 -12.78
C ASN A 253 -8.65 -27.13 -13.53
N LEU A 254 -8.10 -27.84 -14.53
CA LEU A 254 -7.02 -27.36 -15.36
C LEU A 254 -7.48 -26.22 -16.28
N GLU A 255 -8.68 -26.36 -16.85
CA GLU A 255 -9.29 -25.31 -17.68
C GLU A 255 -9.55 -24.04 -16.86
N SER A 256 -10.14 -24.17 -15.67
CA SER A 256 -10.38 -23.06 -14.75
C SER A 256 -9.09 -22.37 -14.32
N PHE A 257 -8.03 -23.14 -14.06
CA PHE A 257 -6.71 -22.61 -13.74
C PHE A 257 -6.14 -21.77 -14.89
N LYS A 258 -6.19 -22.29 -16.12
CA LYS A 258 -5.71 -21.59 -17.32
C LYS A 258 -6.51 -20.31 -17.57
N ASN A 259 -7.84 -20.39 -17.52
CA ASN A 259 -8.72 -19.23 -17.66
C ASN A 259 -8.39 -18.14 -16.63
N PHE A 260 -8.16 -18.51 -15.37
CA PHE A 260 -7.71 -17.56 -14.36
C PHE A 260 -6.36 -16.92 -14.72
N ALA A 261 -5.36 -17.72 -15.11
CA ALA A 261 -4.03 -17.20 -15.48
C ALA A 261 -4.12 -16.25 -16.69
N ASP A 262 -4.92 -16.59 -17.70
CA ASP A 262 -5.14 -15.77 -18.89
C ASP A 262 -5.87 -14.46 -18.53
N THR A 263 -6.97 -14.54 -17.76
CA THR A 263 -7.71 -13.37 -17.26
C THR A 263 -6.78 -12.46 -16.43
N LEU A 264 -5.90 -13.04 -15.61
CA LEU A 264 -4.92 -12.28 -14.82
C LEU A 264 -3.88 -11.59 -15.72
N GLY A 265 -3.51 -12.21 -16.85
CA GLY A 265 -2.65 -11.63 -17.87
C GLY A 265 -3.26 -10.37 -18.49
N GLU A 266 -4.56 -10.40 -18.78
CA GLU A 266 -5.33 -9.26 -19.28
C GLU A 266 -5.49 -8.15 -18.22
N ALA A 267 -5.55 -8.53 -16.94
CA ALA A 267 -5.68 -7.60 -15.82
C ALA A 267 -4.51 -6.59 -15.72
N ARG A 268 -3.37 -6.85 -16.39
CA ARG A 268 -2.28 -5.87 -16.55
C ARG A 268 -2.74 -4.56 -17.19
N GLY A 269 -3.77 -4.61 -18.05
CA GLY A 269 -4.35 -3.46 -18.73
C GLY A 269 -5.41 -2.72 -17.92
N VAL A 270 -5.68 -3.13 -16.67
CA VAL A 270 -6.67 -2.47 -15.81
C VAL A 270 -5.99 -1.31 -15.09
N PHE A 271 -6.36 -0.10 -15.48
CA PHE A 271 -5.90 1.14 -14.87
C PHE A 271 -7.06 1.84 -14.18
N VAL A 272 -6.83 2.32 -12.97
CA VAL A 272 -7.78 3.11 -12.19
C VAL A 272 -7.20 4.49 -11.98
N ASN A 273 -7.99 5.54 -12.22
CA ASN A 273 -7.55 6.90 -11.90
C ASN A 273 -7.25 7.01 -10.40
N ARG A 274 -6.06 7.52 -10.05
CA ARG A 274 -5.71 7.80 -8.66
C ARG A 274 -6.68 8.81 -8.08
N ASN A 275 -6.97 9.92 -8.78
CA ASN A 275 -7.84 10.96 -8.22
C ASN A 275 -9.32 10.54 -8.17
N LEU A 276 -9.92 10.65 -6.98
CA LEU A 276 -11.32 10.40 -6.66
C LEU A 276 -12.17 11.66 -6.62
N LEU A 277 -11.57 12.84 -6.42
CA LEU A 277 -12.28 14.11 -6.21
C LEU A 277 -11.62 15.17 -7.10
N ALA A 278 -11.96 15.15 -8.39
CA ALA A 278 -11.41 16.12 -9.34
C ALA A 278 -11.70 17.55 -8.85
N SER A 279 -10.71 18.44 -8.99
CA SER A 279 -10.91 19.86 -8.66
C SER A 279 -11.72 20.59 -9.73
N GLN A 280 -11.68 20.08 -10.97
CA GLN A 280 -12.38 20.62 -12.13
C GLN A 280 -12.86 19.47 -13.02
N PRO A 281 -14.08 19.56 -13.57
CA PRO A 281 -15.09 20.59 -13.28
C PRO A 281 -15.66 20.48 -11.85
N VAL A 282 -16.07 21.61 -11.27
CA VAL A 282 -16.60 21.63 -9.89
C VAL A 282 -17.87 20.77 -9.81
N ALA A 283 -17.86 19.82 -8.89
CA ALA A 283 -19.01 18.97 -8.63
C ALA A 283 -20.08 19.76 -7.85
N LYS A 284 -21.28 19.85 -8.42
CA LYS A 284 -22.48 20.37 -7.75
C LYS A 284 -22.90 19.51 -6.57
N LYS A 285 -22.76 18.19 -6.75
CA LYS A 285 -23.15 17.17 -5.77
C LYS A 285 -22.28 15.94 -5.94
N ARG A 286 -21.86 15.35 -4.82
CA ARG A 286 -21.15 14.07 -4.77
C ARG A 286 -22.07 13.01 -4.18
N GLU A 287 -22.10 11.85 -4.81
CA GLU A 287 -22.89 10.71 -4.37
C GLU A 287 -21.97 9.49 -4.23
N LEU A 288 -22.05 8.81 -3.09
CA LEU A 288 -21.45 7.50 -2.95
C LEU A 288 -22.47 6.45 -3.42
N ARG A 289 -22.09 5.64 -4.41
CA ARG A 289 -22.93 4.61 -5.01
C ARG A 289 -22.31 3.25 -4.76
N ALA A 290 -22.98 2.42 -3.98
CA ALA A 290 -22.59 1.03 -3.75
C ALA A 290 -23.51 0.11 -4.55
N PHE A 291 -22.90 -0.88 -5.21
CA PHE A 291 -23.60 -1.96 -5.90
C PHE A 291 -23.14 -3.26 -5.29
N CYS A 292 -24.09 -4.12 -4.93
CA CYS A 292 -23.83 -5.45 -4.40
C CYS A 292 -24.51 -6.47 -5.31
N ASP A 293 -23.84 -7.59 -5.54
CA ASP A 293 -24.41 -8.73 -6.25
C ASP A 293 -23.90 -10.03 -5.60
N ALA A 294 -24.69 -11.08 -5.70
CA ALA A 294 -24.38 -12.37 -5.13
C ALA A 294 -24.82 -13.52 -6.04
N SER A 295 -24.01 -14.57 -6.05
CA SER A 295 -24.32 -15.86 -6.64
C SER A 295 -24.07 -16.96 -5.61
N MET A 296 -24.45 -18.19 -5.93
CA MET A 296 -24.13 -19.35 -5.10
C MET A 296 -22.62 -19.65 -5.04
N GLU A 297 -21.81 -19.02 -5.89
CA GLU A 297 -20.36 -19.19 -5.92
C GLU A 297 -19.64 -18.07 -5.17
N ALA A 298 -20.06 -16.82 -5.34
CA ALA A 298 -19.39 -15.66 -4.76
C ALA A 298 -20.34 -14.46 -4.64
N PHE A 299 -19.98 -13.52 -3.79
CA PHE A 299 -20.68 -12.25 -3.64
C PHE A 299 -19.67 -11.12 -3.55
N GLY A 300 -20.09 -9.92 -3.93
CA GLY A 300 -19.21 -8.77 -3.92
C GLY A 300 -19.93 -7.45 -3.92
N THR A 301 -19.19 -6.43 -3.48
CA THR A 301 -19.63 -5.05 -3.45
C THR A 301 -18.60 -4.19 -4.15
N VAL A 302 -19.07 -3.25 -4.95
CA VAL A 302 -18.24 -2.18 -5.54
C VAL A 302 -18.82 -0.83 -5.17
N VAL A 303 -17.94 0.11 -4.86
CA VAL A 303 -18.29 1.48 -4.49
C VAL A 303 -17.69 2.44 -5.50
N TYR A 304 -18.51 3.38 -5.95
CA TYR A 304 -18.14 4.48 -6.83
C TYR A 304 -18.49 5.82 -6.18
N ILE A 305 -17.71 6.85 -6.47
CA ILE A 305 -18.11 8.24 -6.31
C ILE A 305 -18.68 8.71 -7.63
N ARG A 306 -19.88 9.30 -7.60
CA ARG A 306 -20.50 9.96 -8.75
C ARG A 306 -20.55 11.46 -8.48
N GLU A 307 -19.82 12.22 -9.28
CA GLU A 307 -19.79 13.69 -9.24
C GLU A 307 -20.77 14.23 -10.27
N LEU A 308 -21.86 14.86 -9.81
CA LEU A 308 -22.78 15.59 -10.70
C LEU A 308 -22.20 16.96 -10.99
N LEU A 309 -22.00 17.24 -12.27
CA LEU A 309 -21.37 18.47 -12.72
C LEU A 309 -22.41 19.59 -12.86
N ASP A 310 -22.00 20.84 -12.63
CA ASP A 310 -22.85 22.01 -12.86
C ASP A 310 -23.29 22.15 -14.33
N THR A 311 -22.53 21.56 -15.27
CA THR A 311 -22.81 21.53 -16.70
C THR A 311 -23.91 20.52 -17.10
N GLY A 312 -24.45 19.73 -16.16
CA GLY A 312 -25.51 18.76 -16.41
C GLY A 312 -25.03 17.33 -16.71
N GLY A 313 -23.72 17.06 -16.63
CA GLY A 313 -23.11 15.73 -16.76
C GLY A 313 -22.83 15.04 -15.42
N ALA A 314 -22.24 13.85 -15.47
CA ALA A 314 -21.73 13.18 -14.28
C ALA A 314 -20.41 12.45 -14.58
N GLU A 315 -19.46 12.54 -13.66
CA GLU A 315 -18.24 11.74 -13.65
C GLU A 315 -18.36 10.63 -12.60
N VAL A 316 -17.76 9.47 -12.89
CA VAL A 316 -17.83 8.30 -12.01
C VAL A 316 -16.43 7.76 -11.76
N HIS A 317 -16.06 7.67 -10.49
CA HIS A 317 -14.75 7.26 -10.04
C HIS A 317 -14.87 5.97 -9.21
N PHE A 318 -14.14 4.93 -9.58
CA PHE A 318 -14.05 3.71 -8.80
C PHE A 318 -13.39 4.00 -7.45
N VAL A 319 -14.04 3.68 -6.33
CA VAL A 319 -13.47 3.86 -4.98
C VAL A 319 -12.77 2.59 -4.53
N ALA A 320 -13.53 1.53 -4.35
CA ALA A 320 -13.02 0.24 -3.91
C ALA A 320 -14.04 -0.85 -4.25
N SER A 321 -13.59 -2.09 -4.30
CA SER A 321 -14.46 -3.24 -4.32
C SER A 321 -13.95 -4.34 -3.40
N LYS A 322 -14.85 -5.24 -3.03
CA LYS A 322 -14.52 -6.42 -2.24
C LYS A 322 -15.38 -7.58 -2.70
N ALA A 323 -14.74 -8.70 -2.99
CA ALA A 323 -15.41 -9.94 -3.37
C ALA A 323 -14.99 -11.07 -2.43
N ARG A 324 -15.93 -11.94 -2.11
CA ARG A 324 -15.72 -13.12 -1.26
C ARG A 324 -16.40 -14.34 -1.88
N VAL A 325 -15.78 -15.50 -1.73
CA VAL A 325 -16.39 -16.76 -2.16
C VAL A 325 -17.50 -17.07 -1.17
N ALA A 326 -18.62 -17.58 -1.67
CA ALA A 326 -19.76 -17.97 -0.83
C ALA A 326 -19.31 -19.01 0.21
N PRO A 327 -19.72 -18.88 1.48
CA PRO A 327 -19.40 -19.87 2.52
C PRO A 327 -19.93 -21.26 2.17
N LEU A 328 -19.21 -22.29 2.62
CA LEU A 328 -19.62 -23.69 2.42
C LEU A 328 -20.68 -24.15 3.41
N GLU A 329 -20.66 -23.58 4.60
CA GLU A 329 -21.48 -24.00 5.72
C GLU A 329 -22.81 -23.24 5.69
N SER A 330 -23.91 -24.00 5.76
CA SER A 330 -25.33 -23.58 5.82
C SER A 330 -26.01 -23.11 4.53
N GLU A 331 -27.35 -23.19 4.52
CA GLU A 331 -28.27 -22.74 3.48
C GLU A 331 -28.21 -21.21 3.31
N PHE A 332 -27.14 -20.71 2.72
CA PHE A 332 -27.10 -19.35 2.20
C PHE A 332 -27.85 -19.32 0.87
N SER A 333 -29.05 -18.73 0.88
CA SER A 333 -29.73 -18.34 -0.36
C SER A 333 -29.08 -17.08 -0.94
N ILE A 334 -29.26 -16.84 -2.25
CA ILE A 334 -28.78 -15.62 -2.91
C ILE A 334 -29.23 -14.35 -2.16
N PRO A 335 -30.52 -14.18 -1.76
CA PRO A 335 -30.94 -13.01 -0.98
C PRO A 335 -30.21 -12.85 0.35
N ARG A 336 -29.76 -13.95 0.97
CA ARG A 336 -28.99 -13.88 2.22
C ARG A 336 -27.55 -13.47 1.96
N LEU A 337 -26.96 -13.90 0.85
CA LEU A 337 -25.60 -13.48 0.44
C LEU A 337 -25.55 -12.01 0.03
N GLU A 338 -26.63 -11.46 -0.52
CA GLU A 338 -26.74 -10.01 -0.81
C GLU A 338 -26.72 -9.13 0.45
N LEU A 339 -27.03 -9.70 1.63
CA LEU A 339 -27.08 -8.98 2.92
C LEU A 339 -25.77 -9.05 3.74
N VAL A 340 -24.79 -9.85 3.31
CA VAL A 340 -23.54 -10.13 4.05
C VAL A 340 -22.40 -9.24 3.60
#